data_AF-A0A4R2R6Z3-F1
#
_entry.id   AF-A0A4R2R6Z3-F1
#
_cell.length_a   1.000
_cell.length_b   1.000
_cell.length_c   1.000
_cell.angle_alpha   90.00
_cell.angle_beta   90.00
_cell.angle_gamma   90.00
#
_symmetry.space_group_name_H-M   'P 1'
#
loop_
_entity.id
_entity.type
_entity.pdbx_description
1 polymer ?
#
loop_
_entity_poly.entity_id
_entity_poly.type
_entity_poly.pdbx_seq_one_letter_code
_entity_poly.pdbx_strand_id
1 'polypeptide(L)'
;MNSSDLLVQYNRLRALSDDQAGWFETEIGSDLWVDGLNVFLTVEPEDFEAALERFFADYDVADDKLTTWLQALHRFCMELNAEGEFELYQALSVGMAYLSARPEINDHMFNMPARIINHSTALLLSPTYLAVWIHSYNAGYELFVDPNENSQDAFRPEHGRIYQRRASFVGGDDGSVIRYPFQNYSHEMMHILLFHDLYTRVLSTPEEDITYFTHIEGAVSVMEEVIMRELMAVRDDLNLIDDGYAAVTTFPEYGLYRYKVLQGGVEGVTDKSLFMYRKRLMLLGEGEFFPPDNPVKEQILATHTLSDHEFESIHPCFNGYLDNQQRHVRWAKKAVVRNRIDGFREVIELLPRDEFCARKLTESLDPNAWHDWRDMLSCTALPEPDPEVRLRSKQKLAWKELLYRIAEMRGYLSKQAGAAAEPEVQSDLYDYAAYAAMRCLHPDPATHDEAFETTRTGILAAVSRLADAEMQAKMSSMIEVPGTYLLEPK
;
A
#
# COMPACT_ATOMS: atom_id res chain seq x y z
N MET A 1 15.97 -18.14 -16.81
CA MET A 1 14.95 -18.49 -17.84
C MET A 1 15.52 -18.26 -19.24
N ASN A 2 15.25 -19.13 -20.21
CA ASN A 2 15.82 -19.01 -21.57
C ASN A 2 14.77 -18.58 -22.62
N SER A 3 15.24 -18.25 -23.83
CA SER A 3 14.38 -17.83 -24.95
C SER A 3 13.32 -18.87 -25.34
N SER A 4 13.65 -20.18 -25.30
CA SER A 4 12.69 -21.25 -25.61
C SER A 4 11.55 -21.31 -24.59
N ASP A 5 11.83 -21.07 -23.30
CA ASP A 5 10.82 -21.08 -22.25
C ASP A 5 9.80 -19.94 -22.47
N LEU A 6 10.31 -18.76 -22.82
CA LEU A 6 9.49 -17.57 -23.10
C LEU A 6 8.61 -17.75 -24.33
N LEU A 7 9.11 -18.39 -25.39
CA LEU A 7 8.34 -18.69 -26.59
C LEU A 7 7.19 -19.67 -26.32
N VAL A 8 7.43 -20.70 -25.50
CA VAL A 8 6.38 -21.63 -25.09
C VAL A 8 5.30 -20.90 -24.29
N GLN A 9 5.72 -20.04 -23.36
CA GLN A 9 4.79 -19.28 -22.54
C GLN A 9 3.98 -18.28 -23.36
N TYR A 10 4.59 -17.55 -24.28
CA TYR A 10 3.88 -16.64 -25.19
C TYR A 10 2.79 -17.37 -26.00
N ASN A 11 3.12 -18.51 -26.61
CA ASN A 11 2.15 -19.29 -27.39
C ASN A 11 0.98 -19.77 -26.54
N ARG A 12 1.24 -20.14 -25.28
CA ARG A 12 0.20 -20.48 -24.32
C ARG A 12 -0.73 -19.30 -24.03
N LEU A 13 -0.18 -18.10 -23.79
CA LEU A 13 -0.96 -16.89 -23.50
C LEU A 13 -1.80 -16.47 -24.71
N ARG A 14 -1.22 -16.50 -25.91
CA ARG A 14 -1.92 -16.21 -27.16
C ARG A 14 -3.11 -17.15 -27.36
N ALA A 15 -2.92 -18.46 -27.17
CA ALA A 15 -4.03 -19.42 -27.26
C ALA A 15 -5.14 -19.18 -26.22
N LEU A 16 -4.82 -18.63 -25.04
CA LEU A 16 -5.83 -18.25 -24.05
C LEU A 16 -6.60 -16.99 -24.46
N SER A 17 -5.98 -16.09 -25.22
CA SER A 17 -6.62 -14.84 -25.66
C SER A 17 -7.72 -15.03 -26.72
N ASP A 18 -7.79 -16.22 -27.33
CA ASP A 18 -8.84 -16.59 -28.30
C ASP A 18 -10.24 -16.59 -27.67
N ASP A 19 -10.36 -16.96 -26.39
CA ASP A 19 -11.59 -16.84 -25.60
C ASP A 19 -11.60 -15.52 -24.82
N GLN A 20 -11.88 -14.42 -25.52
CA GLN A 20 -11.90 -13.09 -24.92
C GLN A 20 -12.93 -12.95 -23.78
N ALA A 21 -14.04 -13.68 -23.86
CA ALA A 21 -15.07 -13.65 -22.83
C ALA A 21 -14.60 -14.39 -21.56
N GLY A 22 -13.90 -15.51 -21.73
CA GLY A 22 -13.32 -16.28 -20.63
C GLY A 22 -12.01 -15.69 -20.08
N TRP A 23 -11.27 -14.89 -20.85
CA TRP A 23 -9.97 -14.32 -20.46
C TRP A 23 -9.99 -13.69 -19.07
N PHE A 24 -10.91 -12.74 -18.85
CA PHE A 24 -11.00 -11.98 -17.61
C PHE A 24 -11.44 -12.82 -16.40
N GLU A 25 -12.06 -13.97 -16.63
CA GLU A 25 -12.44 -14.93 -15.59
C GLU A 25 -11.25 -15.86 -15.22
N THR A 26 -10.19 -15.90 -16.03
CA THR A 26 -9.00 -16.69 -15.70
C THR A 26 -8.10 -16.00 -14.69
N GLU A 27 -7.41 -16.82 -13.88
CA GLU A 27 -5.95 -16.74 -13.77
C GLU A 27 -5.25 -15.42 -14.11
N ILE A 28 -4.59 -15.58 -15.23
CA ILE A 28 -3.69 -14.71 -15.94
C ILE A 28 -4.44 -13.50 -16.50
N GLY A 29 -5.65 -13.68 -17.01
CA GLY A 29 -6.37 -12.56 -17.63
C GLY A 29 -6.86 -11.51 -16.65
N SER A 30 -7.00 -11.84 -15.36
CA SER A 30 -7.22 -10.82 -14.33
C SER A 30 -5.97 -9.96 -14.04
N ASP A 31 -4.77 -10.54 -14.07
CA ASP A 31 -3.50 -9.80 -13.89
C ASP A 31 -3.18 -8.99 -15.14
N LEU A 32 -3.23 -9.64 -16.31
CA LEU A 32 -2.91 -9.06 -17.60
C LEU A 32 -4.03 -8.17 -18.17
N TRP A 33 -5.23 -8.19 -17.58
CA TRP A 33 -6.41 -7.38 -17.91
C TRP A 33 -6.59 -7.07 -19.41
N VAL A 34 -7.12 -5.88 -19.73
CA VAL A 34 -7.42 -5.42 -21.09
C VAL A 34 -6.15 -5.17 -21.89
N ASP A 35 -5.12 -4.58 -21.27
CA ASP A 35 -3.88 -4.22 -21.97
C ASP A 35 -3.12 -5.45 -22.43
N GLY A 36 -3.02 -6.48 -21.58
CA GLY A 36 -2.43 -7.76 -21.96
C GLY A 36 -3.27 -8.49 -23.01
N LEU A 37 -4.60 -8.45 -22.93
CA LEU A 37 -5.45 -9.01 -23.98
C LEU A 37 -5.15 -8.36 -25.33
N ASN A 38 -5.08 -7.02 -25.39
CA ASN A 38 -4.75 -6.29 -26.61
C ASN A 38 -3.36 -6.66 -27.14
N VAL A 39 -2.37 -6.79 -26.26
CA VAL A 39 -1.00 -7.22 -26.64
C VAL A 39 -1.03 -8.60 -27.30
N PHE A 40 -1.66 -9.61 -26.69
CA PHE A 40 -1.64 -10.98 -27.22
C PHE A 40 -2.54 -11.20 -28.45
N LEU A 41 -3.57 -10.37 -28.63
CA LEU A 41 -4.37 -10.35 -29.86
C LEU A 41 -3.66 -9.68 -31.04
N THR A 42 -2.71 -8.77 -30.77
CA THR A 42 -2.09 -7.92 -31.80
C THR A 42 -0.72 -8.43 -32.26
N VAL A 43 0.12 -8.91 -31.34
CA VAL A 43 1.50 -9.34 -31.65
C VAL A 43 1.46 -10.76 -32.21
N GLU A 44 1.93 -11.00 -33.43
CA GLU A 44 2.06 -12.34 -34.01
C GLU A 44 3.33 -13.08 -33.49
N PRO A 45 3.42 -14.42 -33.62
CA PRO A 45 4.57 -15.18 -33.14
C PRO A 45 5.90 -14.71 -33.71
N GLU A 46 5.96 -14.35 -34.99
CA GLU A 46 7.17 -13.86 -35.64
C GLU A 46 7.63 -12.50 -35.07
N ASP A 47 6.68 -11.65 -34.69
CA ASP A 47 6.93 -10.36 -34.06
C ASP A 47 7.47 -10.54 -32.64
N PHE A 48 6.91 -11.48 -31.89
CA PHE A 48 7.40 -11.86 -30.56
C PHE A 48 8.84 -12.41 -30.63
N GLU A 49 9.12 -13.32 -31.57
CA GLU A 49 10.46 -13.89 -31.75
C GLU A 49 11.50 -12.82 -32.06
N ALA A 50 11.18 -11.88 -32.97
CA ALA A 50 12.06 -10.77 -33.31
C ALA A 50 12.35 -9.86 -32.10
N ALA A 51 11.32 -9.55 -31.30
CA ALA A 51 11.48 -8.75 -30.08
C ALA A 51 12.30 -9.48 -29.01
N LEU A 52 12.10 -10.78 -28.87
CA LEU A 52 12.84 -11.62 -27.94
C LEU A 52 14.33 -11.70 -28.31
N GLU A 53 14.64 -11.89 -29.60
CA GLU A 53 16.01 -11.87 -30.11
C GLU A 53 16.69 -10.53 -29.84
N ARG A 54 15.98 -9.43 -30.10
CA ARG A 54 16.47 -8.08 -29.80
C ARG A 54 16.74 -7.88 -28.31
N PHE A 55 15.81 -8.29 -27.44
CA PHE A 55 15.97 -8.17 -26.00
C PHE A 55 17.24 -8.89 -25.50
N PHE A 56 17.47 -10.12 -25.92
CA PHE A 56 18.67 -10.88 -25.51
C PHE A 56 19.96 -10.39 -26.19
N ALA A 57 19.88 -9.70 -27.32
CA ALA A 57 21.04 -9.07 -27.95
C ALA A 57 21.50 -7.82 -27.19
N ASP A 58 20.55 -7.05 -26.67
CA ASP A 58 20.80 -5.71 -26.13
C ASP A 58 20.95 -5.68 -24.60
N TYR A 59 20.39 -6.66 -23.87
CA TYR A 59 20.40 -6.66 -22.40
C TYR A 59 21.05 -7.90 -21.79
N ASP A 60 21.92 -7.68 -20.80
CA ASP A 60 22.52 -8.75 -19.99
C ASP A 60 21.61 -9.13 -18.82
N VAL A 61 20.97 -10.29 -18.94
CA VAL A 61 20.08 -10.90 -17.94
C VAL A 61 20.57 -12.29 -17.51
N ALA A 62 21.86 -12.57 -17.67
CA ALA A 62 22.43 -13.90 -17.46
C ALA A 62 22.45 -14.35 -15.98
N ASP A 63 22.36 -13.42 -15.02
CA ASP A 63 22.31 -13.74 -13.59
C ASP A 63 20.93 -14.21 -13.11
N ASP A 64 19.93 -14.19 -14.00
CA ASP A 64 18.55 -14.62 -13.81
C ASP A 64 17.81 -14.00 -12.61
N LYS A 65 18.33 -12.88 -12.11
CA LYS A 65 17.71 -12.14 -11.00
C LYS A 65 16.47 -11.40 -11.45
N LEU A 66 15.42 -11.44 -10.63
CA LEU A 66 14.14 -10.83 -10.99
C LEU A 66 14.30 -9.32 -11.19
N THR A 67 15.04 -8.63 -10.32
CA THR A 67 15.20 -7.19 -10.45
C THR A 67 15.99 -6.79 -11.69
N THR A 68 17.06 -7.54 -12.02
CA THR A 68 17.84 -7.34 -13.24
C THR A 68 16.94 -7.45 -14.47
N TRP A 69 16.12 -8.51 -14.55
CA TRP A 69 15.18 -8.73 -15.64
C TRP A 69 14.12 -7.63 -15.73
N LEU A 70 13.44 -7.28 -14.63
CA LEU A 70 12.38 -6.27 -14.66
C LEU A 70 12.92 -4.87 -15.00
N GLN A 71 14.11 -4.52 -14.53
CA GLN A 71 14.76 -3.27 -14.92
C GLN A 71 15.18 -3.25 -16.39
N ALA A 72 15.62 -4.40 -16.94
CA ALA A 72 15.93 -4.52 -18.36
C ALA A 72 14.67 -4.44 -19.23
N LEU A 73 13.61 -5.17 -18.85
CA LEU A 73 12.32 -5.13 -19.54
C LEU A 73 11.70 -3.74 -19.52
N HIS A 74 11.78 -3.02 -18.39
CA HIS A 74 11.33 -1.64 -18.33
C HIS A 74 12.07 -0.75 -19.36
N ARG A 75 13.41 -0.82 -19.41
CA ARG A 75 14.20 -0.06 -20.40
C ARG A 75 13.80 -0.44 -21.82
N PHE A 76 13.60 -1.73 -22.08
CA PHE A 76 13.18 -2.22 -23.38
C PHE A 76 11.82 -1.68 -23.81
N CYS A 77 10.84 -1.67 -22.90
CA CYS A 77 9.53 -1.05 -23.15
C CYS A 77 9.67 0.45 -23.47
N MET A 78 10.50 1.19 -22.72
CA MET A 78 10.72 2.62 -22.98
C MET A 78 11.38 2.87 -24.34
N GLU A 79 12.33 2.04 -24.73
CA GLU A 79 13.00 2.12 -26.04
C GLU A 79 12.03 1.83 -27.18
N LEU A 80 11.26 0.73 -27.11
CA LEU A 80 10.30 0.37 -28.15
C LEU A 80 9.11 1.33 -28.21
N ASN A 81 8.70 1.90 -27.09
CA ASN A 81 7.69 2.95 -27.08
C ASN A 81 8.09 4.18 -27.92
N ALA A 82 9.37 4.54 -27.93
CA ALA A 82 9.87 5.64 -28.74
C ALA A 82 9.82 5.34 -30.25
N GLU A 83 9.71 4.07 -30.63
CA GLU A 83 9.58 3.61 -32.02
C GLU A 83 8.11 3.60 -32.46
N GLY A 84 7.20 3.11 -31.61
CA GLY A 84 5.77 3.09 -31.90
C GLY A 84 4.95 2.24 -30.92
N GLU A 85 3.63 2.26 -31.12
CA GLU A 85 2.69 1.50 -30.28
C GLU A 85 2.85 0.00 -30.46
N PHE A 86 3.00 -0.42 -31.70
CA PHE A 86 3.10 -1.82 -32.05
C PHE A 86 4.40 -2.42 -31.51
N GLU A 87 5.51 -1.68 -31.63
CA GLU A 87 6.80 -2.01 -31.05
C GLU A 87 6.70 -2.10 -29.52
N LEU A 88 6.00 -1.17 -28.88
CA LEU A 88 5.72 -1.30 -27.44
C LEU A 88 4.95 -2.59 -27.11
N TYR A 89 3.93 -2.96 -27.89
CA TYR A 89 3.20 -4.22 -27.66
C TYR A 89 4.12 -5.42 -27.82
N GLN A 90 5.07 -5.40 -28.76
CA GLN A 90 6.09 -6.44 -28.87
C GLN A 90 6.93 -6.53 -27.58
N ALA A 91 7.45 -5.42 -27.04
CA ALA A 91 8.18 -5.43 -25.77
C ALA A 91 7.32 -5.91 -24.58
N LEU A 92 6.08 -5.43 -24.48
CA LEU A 92 5.14 -5.84 -23.44
C LEU A 92 4.85 -7.34 -23.52
N SER A 93 4.73 -7.91 -24.71
CA SER A 93 4.51 -9.35 -24.88
C SER A 93 5.65 -10.19 -24.31
N VAL A 94 6.91 -9.74 -24.46
CA VAL A 94 8.09 -10.36 -23.85
C VAL A 94 8.03 -10.25 -22.33
N GLY A 95 7.74 -9.06 -21.81
CA GLY A 95 7.64 -8.81 -20.37
C GLY A 95 6.50 -9.57 -19.68
N MET A 96 5.33 -9.63 -20.30
CA MET A 96 4.16 -10.35 -19.79
C MET A 96 4.33 -11.87 -19.89
N ALA A 97 4.98 -12.38 -20.96
CA ALA A 97 5.40 -13.78 -21.02
C ALA A 97 6.39 -14.12 -19.89
N TYR A 98 7.32 -13.21 -19.60
CA TYR A 98 8.28 -13.37 -18.51
C TYR A 98 7.61 -13.41 -17.13
N LEU A 99 6.69 -12.49 -16.86
CA LEU A 99 5.99 -12.38 -15.57
C LEU A 99 5.00 -13.53 -15.36
N SER A 100 4.20 -13.88 -16.36
CA SER A 100 3.23 -14.99 -16.26
C SER A 100 3.87 -16.37 -16.13
N ALA A 101 5.15 -16.52 -16.50
CA ALA A 101 5.93 -17.72 -16.20
C ALA A 101 6.30 -17.85 -14.71
N ARG A 102 6.05 -16.80 -13.90
CA ARG A 102 6.35 -16.72 -12.47
C ARG A 102 5.12 -16.33 -11.65
N PRO A 103 4.14 -17.25 -11.52
CA PRO A 103 2.95 -17.01 -10.73
C PRO A 103 3.26 -16.65 -9.27
N GLU A 104 4.44 -17.03 -8.75
CA GLU A 104 4.93 -16.66 -7.42
C GLU A 104 5.22 -15.15 -7.23
N ILE A 105 4.99 -14.32 -8.23
CA ILE A 105 5.02 -12.86 -8.11
C ILE A 105 3.65 -12.32 -7.66
N ASN A 106 2.58 -13.05 -8.00
CA ASN A 106 1.20 -12.71 -7.73
C ASN A 106 0.73 -13.31 -6.39
N ASP A 107 -0.32 -12.74 -5.81
CA ASP A 107 -1.12 -13.29 -4.69
C ASP A 107 -0.41 -13.48 -3.33
N HIS A 108 0.91 -13.26 -3.24
CA HIS A 108 1.65 -13.38 -1.98
C HIS A 108 1.36 -12.27 -0.96
N MET A 109 0.67 -11.21 -1.39
CA MET A 109 0.42 -10.01 -0.59
C MET A 109 -0.92 -10.05 0.15
N PHE A 110 -1.71 -11.13 0.00
CA PHE A 110 -3.03 -11.23 0.60
C PHE A 110 -3.15 -12.49 1.47
N ASN A 111 -4.03 -12.42 2.47
CA ASN A 111 -4.36 -13.55 3.34
C ASN A 111 -5.26 -14.62 2.67
N MET A 112 -5.80 -14.33 1.49
CA MET A 112 -6.68 -15.21 0.72
C MET A 112 -6.44 -14.99 -0.79
N PRO A 113 -6.93 -15.89 -1.66
CA PRO A 113 -6.73 -15.74 -3.11
C PRO A 113 -7.26 -14.40 -3.62
N ALA A 114 -6.35 -13.56 -4.09
CA ALA A 114 -6.64 -12.21 -4.53
C ALA A 114 -5.59 -11.78 -5.55
N ARG A 115 -6.04 -11.24 -6.67
CA ARG A 115 -5.19 -10.80 -7.77
C ARG A 115 -5.18 -9.30 -7.87
N ILE A 116 -4.00 -8.77 -8.15
CA ILE A 116 -3.85 -7.35 -8.41
C ILE A 116 -4.11 -7.09 -9.90
N ILE A 117 -5.12 -6.28 -10.21
CA ILE A 117 -5.47 -5.93 -11.59
C ILE A 117 -4.35 -5.07 -12.18
N ASN A 118 -3.92 -5.36 -13.41
CA ASN A 118 -2.83 -4.66 -14.11
C ASN A 118 -1.47 -4.74 -13.37
N HIS A 119 -1.27 -5.72 -12.51
CA HIS A 119 -0.04 -5.86 -11.75
C HIS A 119 1.18 -5.98 -12.64
N SER A 120 1.12 -6.86 -13.64
CA SER A 120 2.20 -7.07 -14.59
C SER A 120 2.53 -5.81 -15.38
N THR A 121 1.52 -5.09 -15.87
CA THR A 121 1.72 -3.80 -16.57
C THR A 121 2.40 -2.79 -15.65
N ALA A 122 1.93 -2.66 -14.40
CA ALA A 122 2.51 -1.74 -13.43
C ALA A 122 3.97 -2.10 -13.07
N LEU A 123 4.29 -3.38 -12.91
CA LEU A 123 5.66 -3.86 -12.66
C LEU A 123 6.61 -3.58 -13.83
N LEU A 124 6.13 -3.67 -15.07
CA LEU A 124 6.94 -3.44 -16.27
C LEU A 124 7.17 -1.94 -16.55
N LEU A 125 6.15 -1.11 -16.28
CA LEU A 125 6.14 0.28 -16.74
C LEU A 125 6.43 1.30 -15.64
N SER A 126 6.23 0.97 -14.36
CA SER A 126 6.51 1.89 -13.24
C SER A 126 7.64 1.38 -12.34
N PRO A 127 8.85 1.99 -12.44
CA PRO A 127 9.93 1.75 -11.49
C PRO A 127 9.54 2.02 -10.03
N THR A 128 8.66 3.00 -9.79
CA THR A 128 8.21 3.32 -8.44
C THR A 128 7.29 2.23 -7.89
N TYR A 129 6.35 1.71 -8.68
CA TYR A 129 5.51 0.59 -8.28
C TYR A 129 6.33 -0.68 -8.01
N LEU A 130 7.29 -1.00 -8.89
CA LEU A 130 8.23 -2.11 -8.70
C LEU A 130 8.97 -2.00 -7.37
N ALA A 131 9.49 -0.82 -7.04
CA ALA A 131 10.22 -0.59 -5.80
C ALA A 131 9.33 -0.79 -4.57
N VAL A 132 8.11 -0.23 -4.56
CA VAL A 132 7.14 -0.43 -3.48
C VAL A 132 6.81 -1.91 -3.32
N TRP A 133 6.55 -2.63 -4.41
CA TRP A 133 6.23 -4.07 -4.37
C TRP A 133 7.35 -4.90 -3.75
N ILE A 134 8.60 -4.76 -4.23
CA ILE A 134 9.75 -5.53 -3.72
C ILE A 134 9.97 -5.29 -2.24
N HIS A 135 10.00 -4.02 -1.84
CA HIS A 135 10.28 -3.67 -0.45
C HIS A 135 9.18 -4.19 0.48
N SER A 136 7.93 -4.14 0.04
CA SER A 136 6.79 -4.65 0.80
C SER A 136 6.80 -6.18 0.89
N TYR A 137 7.20 -6.86 -0.20
CA TYR A 137 7.37 -8.31 -0.22
C TYR A 137 8.39 -8.75 0.84
N ASN A 138 9.58 -8.15 0.83
CA ASN A 138 10.66 -8.49 1.75
C ASN A 138 10.33 -8.09 3.20
N ALA A 139 9.59 -7.00 3.38
CA ALA A 139 9.11 -6.58 4.69
C ALA A 139 8.00 -7.50 5.26
N GLY A 140 7.49 -8.46 4.48
CA GLY A 140 6.46 -9.40 4.95
C GLY A 140 5.09 -8.76 5.14
N TYR A 141 4.83 -7.59 4.54
CA TYR A 141 3.54 -6.92 4.63
C TYR A 141 2.47 -7.65 3.82
N GLU A 142 1.24 -7.58 4.32
CA GLU A 142 0.08 -8.26 3.75
C GLU A 142 -1.17 -7.40 3.90
N LEU A 143 -1.97 -7.31 2.86
CA LEU A 143 -3.33 -6.79 2.92
C LEU A 143 -4.26 -7.92 3.38
N PHE A 144 -5.10 -7.61 4.37
CA PHE A 144 -6.04 -8.58 4.91
C PHE A 144 -7.42 -8.31 4.34
N VAL A 145 -7.93 -9.23 3.55
CA VAL A 145 -9.32 -9.19 3.12
C VAL A 145 -10.17 -9.95 4.13
N ASP A 146 -11.18 -9.26 4.68
CA ASP A 146 -12.14 -9.86 5.61
C ASP A 146 -13.11 -10.76 4.83
N PRO A 147 -13.21 -12.07 5.17
CA PRO A 147 -14.16 -12.97 4.53
C PRO A 147 -15.63 -12.58 4.79
N ASN A 148 -15.92 -11.82 5.84
CA ASN A 148 -17.25 -11.28 6.10
C ASN A 148 -17.51 -10.04 5.24
N GLU A 149 -18.41 -10.17 4.26
CA GLU A 149 -18.79 -9.10 3.33
C GLU A 149 -19.43 -7.88 4.01
N ASN A 150 -19.94 -8.03 5.23
CA ASN A 150 -20.56 -6.94 5.98
C ASN A 150 -19.57 -6.19 6.89
N SER A 151 -18.30 -6.61 6.94
CA SER A 151 -17.28 -5.91 7.70
C SER A 151 -17.00 -4.53 7.07
N GLN A 152 -16.62 -3.58 7.93
CA GLN A 152 -16.15 -2.27 7.48
C GLN A 152 -14.65 -2.34 7.19
N ASP A 153 -14.20 -1.54 6.23
CA ASP A 153 -12.77 -1.34 6.00
C ASP A 153 -12.14 -0.71 7.24
N ALA A 154 -10.97 -1.19 7.64
CA ALA A 154 -10.23 -0.66 8.78
C ALA A 154 -8.77 -0.44 8.42
N PHE A 155 -8.33 0.80 8.57
CA PHE A 155 -6.97 1.23 8.26
C PHE A 155 -6.07 1.05 9.48
N ARG A 156 -5.24 -0.01 9.48
CA ARG A 156 -4.41 -0.44 10.63
C ARG A 156 -2.93 -0.59 10.26
N PRO A 157 -2.32 0.43 9.66
CA PRO A 157 -0.96 0.34 9.12
C PRO A 157 0.06 -0.10 10.16
N GLU A 158 -0.16 0.20 11.45
CA GLU A 158 0.68 -0.26 12.55
C GLU A 158 0.83 -1.79 12.61
N HIS A 159 -0.22 -2.55 12.28
CA HIS A 159 -0.19 -4.01 12.27
C HIS A 159 0.55 -4.58 11.06
N GLY A 160 1.03 -3.72 10.16
CA GLY A 160 1.50 -4.14 8.84
C GLY A 160 0.38 -4.70 7.97
N ARG A 161 -0.87 -4.36 8.29
CA ARG A 161 -2.10 -4.88 7.65
C ARG A 161 -3.12 -3.79 7.48
N ILE A 162 -3.82 -3.84 6.35
CA ILE A 162 -5.02 -3.03 6.13
C ILE A 162 -6.16 -3.99 5.88
N TYR A 163 -7.26 -3.78 6.61
CA TYR A 163 -8.42 -4.64 6.59
C TYR A 163 -9.40 -4.10 5.56
N GLN A 164 -9.69 -4.91 4.56
CA GLN A 164 -10.52 -4.53 3.43
C GLN A 164 -11.70 -5.50 3.34
N ARG A 165 -12.90 -5.00 3.13
CA ARG A 165 -14.10 -5.82 2.95
C ARG A 165 -14.07 -6.48 1.58
N ARG A 166 -14.34 -7.78 1.55
CA ARG A 166 -14.37 -8.55 0.31
C ARG A 166 -15.34 -7.99 -0.74
N ALA A 167 -16.51 -7.50 -0.30
CA ALA A 167 -17.56 -7.03 -1.19
C ALA A 167 -17.17 -5.84 -2.09
N SER A 168 -16.14 -5.06 -1.73
CA SER A 168 -15.64 -3.96 -2.56
C SER A 168 -14.93 -4.42 -3.84
N PHE A 169 -14.48 -5.67 -3.87
CA PHE A 169 -13.48 -6.16 -4.84
C PHE A 169 -13.91 -7.47 -5.52
N VAL A 170 -15.16 -7.87 -5.35
CA VAL A 170 -15.74 -9.06 -5.99
C VAL A 170 -16.47 -8.65 -7.26
N GLY A 171 -16.05 -9.22 -8.39
CA GLY A 171 -16.74 -9.14 -9.68
C GLY A 171 -16.42 -10.36 -10.54
N GLY A 172 -17.44 -10.93 -11.21
CA GLY A 172 -17.29 -12.19 -11.98
C GLY A 172 -16.99 -13.42 -11.12
N ASP A 173 -17.15 -14.63 -11.65
CA ASP A 173 -16.80 -15.91 -11.01
C ASP A 173 -17.37 -16.27 -9.61
N ASP A 174 -18.66 -16.03 -9.36
CA ASP A 174 -19.35 -16.37 -8.10
C ASP A 174 -18.62 -15.88 -6.82
N GLY A 175 -17.73 -14.89 -6.97
CA GLY A 175 -16.92 -14.29 -5.92
C GLY A 175 -15.72 -15.10 -5.42
N SER A 176 -15.29 -16.15 -6.11
CA SER A 176 -14.21 -17.04 -5.63
C SER A 176 -12.81 -16.40 -5.57
N VAL A 177 -12.54 -15.38 -6.40
CA VAL A 177 -11.27 -14.64 -6.45
C VAL A 177 -11.54 -13.15 -6.31
N ILE A 178 -10.69 -12.47 -5.55
CA ILE A 178 -10.79 -11.02 -5.32
C ILE A 178 -9.97 -10.29 -6.38
N ARG A 179 -10.57 -9.30 -7.05
CA ARG A 179 -9.90 -8.45 -8.04
C ARG A 179 -9.58 -7.09 -7.41
N TYR A 180 -8.31 -6.88 -7.07
CA TYR A 180 -7.87 -5.72 -6.29
C TYR A 180 -7.10 -4.73 -7.19
N PRO A 181 -7.52 -3.46 -7.30
CA PRO A 181 -6.82 -2.48 -8.13
C PRO A 181 -5.38 -2.23 -7.66
N PHE A 182 -4.40 -2.19 -8.58
CA PHE A 182 -2.99 -1.98 -8.20
C PHE A 182 -2.75 -0.64 -7.51
N GLN A 183 -3.51 0.39 -7.85
CA GLN A 183 -3.35 1.72 -7.26
C GLN A 183 -3.74 1.73 -5.79
N ASN A 184 -4.91 1.14 -5.46
CA ASN A 184 -5.31 0.91 -4.07
C ASN A 184 -4.24 0.09 -3.34
N TYR A 185 -3.66 -0.92 -4.00
CA TYR A 185 -2.62 -1.74 -3.37
C TYR A 185 -1.39 -0.88 -3.05
N SER A 186 -0.94 -0.07 -4.01
CA SER A 186 0.24 0.76 -3.82
C SER A 186 0.03 1.81 -2.74
N HIS A 187 -1.14 2.47 -2.71
CA HIS A 187 -1.51 3.48 -1.72
C HIS A 187 -1.41 2.93 -0.30
N GLU A 188 -2.15 1.85 -0.06
CA GLU A 188 -2.24 1.19 1.24
C GLU A 188 -0.87 0.65 1.67
N MET A 189 -0.11 0.11 0.72
CA MET A 189 1.21 -0.42 1.01
C MET A 189 2.24 0.67 1.32
N MET A 190 2.16 1.84 0.68
CA MET A 190 3.03 2.98 1.00
C MET A 190 2.79 3.51 2.41
N HIS A 191 1.55 3.54 2.89
CA HIS A 191 1.25 3.87 4.28
C HIS A 191 1.96 2.94 5.27
N ILE A 192 1.87 1.63 5.03
CA ILE A 192 2.52 0.63 5.88
C ILE A 192 4.05 0.76 5.78
N LEU A 193 4.57 0.73 4.56
CA LEU A 193 6.01 0.69 4.31
C LEU A 193 6.74 1.92 4.86
N LEU A 194 6.17 3.11 4.70
CA LEU A 194 6.83 4.37 5.04
C LEU A 194 6.50 4.86 6.45
N PHE A 195 5.32 4.52 6.99
CA PHE A 195 4.76 5.25 8.15
C PHE A 195 4.10 4.39 9.23
N HIS A 196 4.10 3.06 9.12
CA HIS A 196 3.39 2.18 10.06
C HIS A 196 3.65 2.48 11.55
N ASP A 197 4.87 2.85 11.93
CA ASP A 197 5.23 3.13 13.33
C ASP A 197 4.61 4.44 13.85
N LEU A 198 4.40 5.43 12.99
CA LEU A 198 3.95 6.77 13.41
C LEU A 198 2.49 6.77 13.86
N TYR A 199 1.64 5.95 13.24
CA TYR A 199 0.20 5.90 13.49
C TYR A 199 -0.18 5.49 14.92
N THR A 200 0.73 4.82 15.65
CA THR A 200 0.50 4.40 17.05
C THR A 200 1.17 5.29 18.07
N ARG A 201 1.98 6.27 17.63
CA ARG A 201 2.79 7.07 18.54
C ARG A 201 2.17 8.43 18.83
N VAL A 202 2.61 8.97 19.97
CA VAL A 202 2.54 10.40 20.27
C VAL A 202 3.80 11.02 19.69
N LEU A 203 3.65 11.85 18.66
CA LEU A 203 4.79 12.47 17.97
C LEU A 203 5.16 13.78 18.68
N SER A 204 4.14 14.59 19.01
CA SER A 204 4.28 15.87 19.70
C SER A 204 2.98 16.26 20.44
N THR A 205 2.49 17.49 20.26
CA THR A 205 1.20 17.96 20.75
C THR A 205 0.04 17.30 20.00
N PRO A 206 -1.17 17.24 20.58
CA PRO A 206 -2.33 16.69 19.89
C PRO A 206 -2.60 17.35 18.54
N GLU A 207 -2.41 18.66 18.46
CA GLU A 207 -2.62 19.47 17.26
C GLU A 207 -1.60 19.13 16.18
N GLU A 208 -0.31 19.03 16.53
CA GLU A 208 0.76 18.68 15.60
C GLU A 208 0.62 17.24 15.10
N ASP A 209 0.22 16.29 15.95
CA ASP A 209 -0.04 14.92 15.51
C ASP A 209 -1.16 14.85 14.46
N ILE A 210 -2.26 15.61 14.65
CA ILE A 210 -3.34 15.67 13.66
C ILE A 210 -2.80 16.18 12.31
N THR A 211 -1.97 17.22 12.35
CA THR A 211 -1.33 17.76 11.14
C THR A 211 -0.40 16.76 10.49
N TYR A 212 0.45 16.06 11.24
CA TYR A 212 1.34 15.05 10.68
C TYR A 212 0.58 13.90 10.04
N PHE A 213 -0.45 13.36 10.70
CA PHE A 213 -1.25 12.27 10.12
C PHE A 213 -2.02 12.71 8.88
N THR A 214 -2.52 13.95 8.85
CA THR A 214 -3.17 14.52 7.65
C THR A 214 -2.16 14.73 6.52
N HIS A 215 -0.95 15.18 6.84
CA HIS A 215 0.13 15.38 5.87
C HIS A 215 0.63 14.06 5.27
N ILE A 216 0.71 12.99 6.06
CA ILE A 216 1.10 11.66 5.59
C ILE A 216 0.19 11.19 4.46
N GLU A 217 -1.13 11.33 4.61
CA GLU A 217 -2.11 11.03 3.56
C GLU A 217 -1.80 11.82 2.28
N GLY A 218 -1.62 13.14 2.40
CA GLY A 218 -1.23 13.98 1.27
C GLY A 218 0.10 13.58 0.63
N ALA A 219 1.06 13.07 1.40
CA ALA A 219 2.36 12.62 0.91
C ALA A 219 2.26 11.26 0.17
N VAL A 220 1.48 10.31 0.69
CA VAL A 220 1.23 9.01 0.02
C VAL A 220 0.49 9.23 -1.30
N SER A 221 -0.58 10.04 -1.25
CA SER A 221 -1.35 10.47 -2.43
C SER A 221 -0.49 11.06 -3.55
N VAL A 222 0.59 11.76 -3.21
CA VAL A 222 1.52 12.33 -4.20
C VAL A 222 2.34 11.27 -4.92
N MET A 223 2.72 10.20 -4.23
CA MET A 223 3.50 9.12 -4.85
C MET A 223 2.68 8.31 -5.85
N GLU A 224 1.36 8.22 -5.66
CA GLU A 224 0.48 7.66 -6.67
C GLU A 224 0.54 8.45 -7.97
N GLU A 225 0.63 9.78 -7.90
CA GLU A 225 0.76 10.62 -9.09
C GLU A 225 2.08 10.40 -9.82
N VAL A 226 3.16 10.09 -9.09
CA VAL A 226 4.46 9.71 -9.68
C VAL A 226 4.31 8.40 -10.46
N ILE A 227 3.66 7.39 -9.88
CA ILE A 227 3.38 6.11 -10.56
C ILE A 227 2.53 6.36 -11.81
N MET A 228 1.45 7.14 -11.70
CA MET A 228 0.60 7.47 -12.85
C MET A 228 1.36 8.18 -13.96
N ARG A 229 2.21 9.16 -13.62
CA ARG A 229 3.06 9.85 -14.60
C ARG A 229 4.02 8.89 -15.30
N GLU A 230 4.65 7.97 -14.57
CA GLU A 230 5.53 6.96 -15.15
C GLU A 230 4.79 6.08 -16.17
N LEU A 231 3.56 5.66 -15.83
CA LEU A 231 2.72 4.85 -16.73
C LEU A 231 2.28 5.65 -17.97
N MET A 232 1.80 6.88 -17.79
CA MET A 232 1.35 7.74 -18.88
C MET A 232 2.47 8.22 -19.81
N ALA A 233 3.72 8.28 -19.31
CA ALA A 233 4.88 8.64 -20.13
C ALA A 233 5.19 7.62 -21.22
N VAL A 234 4.69 6.39 -21.06
CA VAL A 234 4.76 5.35 -22.09
C VAL A 234 3.68 5.63 -23.13
N ARG A 235 2.43 5.43 -22.75
CA ARG A 235 1.25 5.59 -23.61
C ARG A 235 0.07 6.02 -22.75
N ASP A 236 -0.65 7.04 -23.17
CA ASP A 236 -1.82 7.58 -22.47
C ASP A 236 -3.13 6.86 -22.80
N ASP A 237 -3.12 6.05 -23.86
CA ASP A 237 -4.23 5.34 -24.48
C ASP A 237 -4.24 3.84 -24.20
N LEU A 238 -3.18 3.30 -23.59
CA LEU A 238 -3.32 2.01 -22.89
C LEU A 238 -4.57 2.15 -22.02
N ASN A 239 -5.38 1.10 -21.89
CA ASN A 239 -6.54 1.09 -20.99
C ASN A 239 -6.09 1.05 -19.51
N LEU A 240 -4.90 1.61 -19.30
CA LEU A 240 -4.25 2.00 -18.09
C LEU A 240 -5.29 2.62 -17.18
N ILE A 241 -5.60 1.76 -16.22
CA ILE A 241 -5.78 2.13 -14.83
C ILE A 241 -7.26 2.39 -14.57
N ASP A 242 -7.99 1.28 -14.36
CA ASP A 242 -8.94 1.23 -13.25
C ASP A 242 -8.16 1.68 -12.00
N ASP A 243 -8.13 3.00 -11.79
CA ASP A 243 -7.26 3.71 -10.85
C ASP A 243 -7.67 3.47 -9.39
N GLY A 244 -8.58 2.52 -9.17
CA GLY A 244 -9.06 2.08 -7.87
C GLY A 244 -9.91 3.12 -7.13
N TYR A 245 -9.76 4.39 -7.50
CA TYR A 245 -10.60 5.51 -7.10
C TYR A 245 -11.79 5.71 -8.04
N ALA A 246 -11.73 5.04 -9.19
CA ALA A 246 -12.58 5.27 -10.32
C ALA A 246 -12.65 6.78 -10.59
N ALA A 247 -11.53 7.51 -10.51
CA ALA A 247 -11.54 8.97 -10.43
C ALA A 247 -12.25 9.60 -11.62
N VAL A 248 -12.11 9.02 -12.81
CA VAL A 248 -12.83 9.47 -14.02
C VAL A 248 -14.34 9.17 -13.96
N THR A 249 -14.78 8.21 -13.15
CA THR A 249 -16.21 7.86 -12.96
C THR A 249 -16.84 8.54 -11.75
N THR A 250 -16.14 8.60 -10.61
CA THR A 250 -16.58 9.16 -9.33
C THR A 250 -16.34 10.67 -9.27
N PHE A 251 -15.21 11.15 -9.81
CA PHE A 251 -14.79 12.55 -9.81
C PHE A 251 -14.28 12.98 -11.21
N PRO A 252 -15.11 12.88 -12.27
CA PRO A 252 -14.68 13.03 -13.67
C PRO A 252 -13.89 14.31 -13.96
N GLU A 253 -14.29 15.42 -13.33
CA GLU A 253 -13.64 16.72 -13.48
C GLU A 253 -12.19 16.69 -12.98
N TYR A 254 -11.95 16.05 -11.84
CA TYR A 254 -10.61 15.83 -11.29
C TYR A 254 -9.82 14.88 -12.18
N GLY A 255 -10.35 13.70 -12.50
CA GLY A 255 -9.64 12.68 -13.27
C GLY A 255 -9.16 13.19 -14.63
N LEU A 256 -10.06 13.85 -15.39
CA LEU A 256 -9.73 14.40 -16.70
C LEU A 256 -8.72 15.55 -16.62
N TYR A 257 -8.87 16.44 -15.64
CA TYR A 257 -7.95 17.57 -15.48
C TYR A 257 -6.56 17.10 -15.05
N ARG A 258 -6.50 16.17 -14.10
CA ARG A 258 -5.26 15.52 -13.63
C ARG A 258 -4.47 14.96 -14.80
N TYR A 259 -5.10 14.17 -15.68
CA TYR A 259 -4.41 13.60 -16.85
C TYR A 259 -3.90 14.67 -17.80
N LYS A 260 -4.71 15.71 -18.09
CA LYS A 260 -4.25 16.84 -18.91
C LYS A 260 -3.02 17.51 -18.34
N VAL A 261 -2.94 17.68 -17.02
CA VAL A 261 -1.75 18.26 -16.36
C VAL A 261 -0.55 17.33 -16.49
N LEU A 262 -0.71 16.02 -16.24
CA LEU A 262 0.38 15.05 -16.35
C LEU A 262 0.94 14.94 -17.79
N GLN A 263 0.11 15.22 -18.79
CA GLN A 263 0.49 15.29 -20.21
C GLN A 263 1.09 16.65 -20.63
N GLY A 264 1.16 17.63 -19.72
CA GLY A 264 1.62 18.99 -20.04
C GLY A 264 0.63 19.81 -20.87
N GLY A 265 -0.64 19.43 -20.91
CA GLY A 265 -1.70 20.10 -21.66
C GLY A 265 -2.31 21.33 -20.96
N VAL A 266 -1.84 21.69 -19.76
CA VAL A 266 -2.31 22.85 -18.99
C VAL A 266 -1.17 23.83 -18.77
N GLU A 267 -1.28 25.02 -19.37
CA GLU A 267 -0.24 26.05 -19.29
C GLU A 267 -0.03 26.52 -17.85
N GLY A 268 1.23 26.52 -17.40
CA GLY A 268 1.63 27.01 -16.08
C GLY A 268 1.28 26.10 -14.90
N VAL A 269 0.76 24.89 -15.16
CA VAL A 269 0.44 23.90 -14.13
C VAL A 269 1.22 22.61 -14.39
N THR A 270 1.83 22.05 -13.36
CA THR A 270 2.63 20.82 -13.42
C THR A 270 2.12 19.76 -12.46
N ASP A 271 2.63 18.54 -12.56
CA ASP A 271 2.43 17.49 -11.57
C ASP A 271 2.77 17.99 -10.15
N LYS A 272 3.90 18.70 -10.00
CA LYS A 272 4.28 19.35 -8.74
C LYS A 272 3.23 20.36 -8.26
N SER A 273 2.59 21.10 -9.15
CA SER A 273 1.50 22.03 -8.79
C SER A 273 0.33 21.26 -8.17
N LEU A 274 -0.05 20.10 -8.73
CA LEU A 274 -1.07 19.22 -8.12
C LEU A 274 -0.65 18.70 -6.74
N PHE A 275 0.64 18.39 -6.57
CA PHE A 275 1.18 17.87 -5.30
C PHE A 275 1.12 18.93 -4.20
N MET A 276 1.59 20.14 -4.51
CA MET A 276 1.52 21.28 -3.60
C MET A 276 0.07 21.60 -3.26
N TYR A 277 -0.81 21.60 -4.27
CA TYR A 277 -2.23 21.87 -4.09
C TYR A 277 -2.89 20.89 -3.11
N ARG A 278 -2.71 19.58 -3.31
CA ARG A 278 -3.31 18.54 -2.47
C ARG A 278 -2.81 18.64 -1.03
N LYS A 279 -1.48 18.65 -0.81
CA LYS A 279 -0.88 18.75 0.53
C LYS A 279 -1.36 20.00 1.27
N ARG A 280 -1.41 21.15 0.57
CA ARG A 280 -1.89 22.42 1.13
C ARG A 280 -3.36 22.35 1.53
N LEU A 281 -4.24 21.90 0.63
CA LEU A 281 -5.69 22.02 0.84
C LEU A 281 -6.25 21.01 1.84
N MET A 282 -5.59 19.84 1.97
CA MET A 282 -5.88 18.91 3.06
C MET A 282 -5.63 19.55 4.43
N LEU A 283 -4.66 20.46 4.54
CA LEU A 283 -4.37 21.17 5.78
C LEU A 283 -5.25 22.38 6.02
N LEU A 284 -5.76 23.03 4.96
CA LEU A 284 -6.67 24.16 5.13
C LEU A 284 -7.98 23.69 5.76
N GLY A 285 -8.66 22.71 5.17
CA GLY A 285 -9.87 22.07 5.71
C GLY A 285 -11.02 23.02 6.07
N GLU A 286 -12.23 22.49 6.28
CA GLU A 286 -13.34 23.28 6.81
C GLU A 286 -14.11 22.53 7.89
N GLY A 287 -14.71 23.29 8.81
CA GLY A 287 -15.58 22.77 9.86
C GLY A 287 -14.94 21.67 10.69
N GLU A 288 -15.58 20.50 10.73
CA GLU A 288 -15.10 19.35 11.51
C GLU A 288 -13.85 18.67 10.91
N PHE A 289 -13.55 18.93 9.63
CA PHE A 289 -12.38 18.41 8.94
C PHE A 289 -11.19 19.36 9.00
N PHE A 290 -11.32 20.49 9.68
CA PHE A 290 -10.20 21.42 9.92
C PHE A 290 -9.15 20.78 10.87
N PRO A 291 -7.88 20.65 10.44
CA PRO A 291 -6.75 20.39 11.32
C PRO A 291 -6.43 21.66 12.13
N PRO A 292 -6.30 21.59 13.47
CA PRO A 292 -5.99 22.76 14.29
C PRO A 292 -4.70 23.48 13.87
N ASP A 293 -4.67 24.81 14.02
CA ASP A 293 -3.47 25.59 13.71
C ASP A 293 -2.33 25.31 14.69
N ASN A 294 -1.13 25.15 14.14
CA ASN A 294 0.10 24.86 14.86
C ASN A 294 1.33 25.21 14.00
N PRO A 295 2.55 25.26 14.59
CA PRO A 295 3.75 25.65 13.87
C PRO A 295 4.09 24.76 12.66
N VAL A 296 3.78 23.46 12.73
CA VAL A 296 4.03 22.51 11.63
C VAL A 296 3.10 22.81 10.46
N LYS A 297 1.81 23.03 10.73
CA LYS A 297 0.84 23.44 9.71
C LYS A 297 1.26 24.76 9.05
N GLU A 298 1.67 25.74 9.85
CA GLU A 298 2.16 27.02 9.34
C GLU A 298 3.39 26.83 8.43
N GLN A 299 4.35 26.00 8.84
CA GLN A 299 5.52 25.66 8.03
C GLN A 299 5.12 25.02 6.69
N ILE A 300 4.25 24.01 6.71
CA ILE A 300 3.82 23.31 5.48
C ILE A 300 3.10 24.30 4.55
N LEU A 301 2.19 25.11 5.07
CA LEU A 301 1.48 26.14 4.29
C LEU A 301 2.42 27.24 3.77
N ALA A 302 3.54 27.51 4.45
CA ALA A 302 4.53 28.48 3.99
C ALA A 302 5.47 27.92 2.90
N THR A 303 5.72 26.61 2.88
CA THR A 303 6.63 25.97 1.92
C THR A 303 5.92 25.34 0.72
N HIS A 304 4.65 24.98 0.87
CA HIS A 304 3.81 24.41 -0.19
C HIS A 304 2.92 25.51 -0.79
N THR A 305 3.56 26.43 -1.51
CA THR A 305 2.91 27.57 -2.15
C THR A 305 2.57 27.28 -3.60
N LEU A 306 1.56 27.98 -4.09
CA LEU A 306 1.14 28.01 -5.48
C LEU A 306 1.02 29.47 -5.90
N SER A 307 1.28 29.75 -7.16
CA SER A 307 0.86 31.00 -7.77
C SER A 307 -0.67 31.10 -7.85
N ASP A 308 -1.19 32.32 -7.92
CA ASP A 308 -2.63 32.54 -8.08
C ASP A 308 -3.17 31.83 -9.33
N HIS A 309 -2.41 31.86 -10.42
CA HIS A 309 -2.74 31.15 -11.67
C HIS A 309 -2.86 29.63 -11.46
N GLU A 310 -1.89 29.01 -10.79
CA GLU A 310 -1.96 27.58 -10.50
C GLU A 310 -3.17 27.23 -9.63
N PHE A 311 -3.42 28.02 -8.57
CA PHE A 311 -4.55 27.79 -7.68
C PHE A 311 -5.89 27.92 -8.40
N GLU A 312 -6.09 29.01 -9.16
CA GLU A 312 -7.32 29.27 -9.91
C GLU A 312 -7.58 28.22 -11.00
N SER A 313 -6.52 27.67 -11.60
CA SER A 313 -6.63 26.60 -12.60
C SER A 313 -7.02 25.26 -11.97
N ILE A 314 -6.42 24.91 -10.81
CA ILE A 314 -6.59 23.60 -10.18
C ILE A 314 -7.90 23.53 -9.39
N HIS A 315 -8.22 24.55 -8.59
CA HIS A 315 -9.24 24.45 -7.54
C HIS A 315 -10.64 24.02 -8.01
N PRO A 316 -11.19 24.57 -9.12
CA PRO A 316 -12.52 24.19 -9.58
C PRO A 316 -12.66 22.70 -9.90
N CYS A 317 -11.62 22.08 -10.44
CA CYS A 317 -11.63 20.68 -10.85
C CYS A 317 -11.42 19.70 -9.69
N PHE A 318 -10.93 20.18 -8.53
CA PHE A 318 -10.56 19.34 -7.39
C PHE A 318 -11.59 19.34 -6.26
N ASN A 319 -12.58 20.24 -6.28
CA ASN A 319 -13.42 20.53 -5.12
C ASN A 319 -14.12 19.28 -4.54
N GLY A 320 -14.77 18.47 -5.39
CA GLY A 320 -15.45 17.24 -4.93
C GLY A 320 -14.50 16.15 -4.41
N TYR A 321 -13.28 16.09 -4.94
CA TYR A 321 -12.25 15.15 -4.48
C TYR A 321 -11.66 15.57 -3.13
N LEU A 322 -11.48 16.87 -2.91
CA LEU A 322 -10.93 17.42 -1.66
C LEU A 322 -11.82 17.12 -0.45
N ASP A 323 -13.13 17.23 -0.59
CA ASP A 323 -14.08 16.89 0.48
C ASP A 323 -13.91 15.45 0.96
N ASN A 324 -13.59 14.53 0.05
CA ASN A 324 -13.29 13.15 0.40
C ASN A 324 -11.96 13.04 1.14
N GLN A 325 -10.92 13.72 0.64
CA GLN A 325 -9.59 13.71 1.23
C GLN A 325 -9.55 14.29 2.64
N GLN A 326 -10.32 15.35 2.89
CA GLN A 326 -10.42 15.98 4.21
C GLN A 326 -11.04 15.07 5.29
N ARG A 327 -11.74 13.99 4.91
CA ARG A 327 -12.28 13.02 5.88
C ARG A 327 -11.20 12.30 6.68
N HIS A 328 -9.99 12.17 6.14
CA HIS A 328 -8.84 11.56 6.81
C HIS A 328 -8.44 12.32 8.10
N VAL A 329 -8.78 13.61 8.21
CA VAL A 329 -8.58 14.40 9.44
C VAL A 329 -9.38 13.82 10.61
N ARG A 330 -10.55 13.23 10.38
CA ARG A 330 -11.31 12.56 11.44
C ARG A 330 -10.56 11.33 11.95
N TRP A 331 -9.92 10.57 11.07
CA TRP A 331 -9.09 9.42 11.48
C TRP A 331 -7.87 9.88 12.25
N ALA A 332 -7.21 10.96 11.82
CA ALA A 332 -6.11 11.58 12.56
C ALA A 332 -6.53 11.98 13.99
N LYS A 333 -7.67 12.66 14.15
CA LYS A 333 -8.23 13.03 15.46
C LYS A 333 -8.50 11.82 16.35
N LYS A 334 -9.08 10.75 15.79
CA LYS A 334 -9.34 9.50 16.52
C LYS A 334 -8.04 8.82 16.96
N ALA A 335 -7.04 8.72 16.08
CA ALA A 335 -5.74 8.15 16.38
C ALA A 335 -5.02 8.92 17.51
N VAL A 336 -5.05 10.25 17.47
CA VAL A 336 -4.46 11.13 18.50
C VAL A 336 -5.05 10.89 19.89
N VAL A 337 -6.38 10.71 19.97
CA VAL A 337 -7.07 10.37 21.22
C VAL A 337 -6.69 8.97 21.71
N ARG A 338 -6.59 7.99 20.79
CA ARG A 338 -6.19 6.61 21.11
C ARG A 338 -4.75 6.55 21.66
N ASN A 339 -3.81 7.17 20.96
CA ASN A 339 -2.38 7.06 21.24
C ASN A 339 -1.98 7.70 22.59
N ARG A 340 -2.85 8.54 23.17
CA ARG A 340 -2.64 9.22 24.46
C ARG A 340 -3.31 8.52 25.65
N ILE A 341 -3.94 7.37 25.45
CA ILE A 341 -4.46 6.58 26.57
C ILE A 341 -3.26 5.93 27.27
N ASP A 342 -3.10 6.15 28.58
CA ASP A 342 -1.92 5.70 29.33
C ASP A 342 -1.63 4.20 29.13
N GLY A 343 -2.63 3.34 29.34
CA GLY A 343 -2.45 1.89 29.17
C GLY A 343 -2.12 1.45 27.74
N PHE A 344 -2.57 2.20 26.72
CA PHE A 344 -2.16 1.96 25.33
C PHE A 344 -0.71 2.39 25.13
N ARG A 345 -0.41 3.64 25.50
CA ARG A 345 0.89 4.28 25.30
C ARG A 345 2.04 3.53 25.98
N GLU A 346 1.84 3.08 27.21
CA GLU A 346 2.84 2.30 27.96
C GLU A 346 3.29 1.05 27.19
N VAL A 347 2.39 0.42 26.42
CA VAL A 347 2.72 -0.75 25.61
C VAL A 347 3.45 -0.35 24.32
N ILE A 348 2.99 0.69 23.63
CA ILE A 348 3.64 1.16 22.40
C ILE A 348 5.09 1.58 22.66
N GLU A 349 5.35 2.22 23.80
CA GLU A 349 6.67 2.72 24.17
C GLU A 349 7.65 1.60 24.59
N LEU A 350 7.21 0.34 24.68
CA LEU A 350 8.13 -0.81 24.82
C LEU A 350 8.98 -1.03 23.56
N LEU A 351 8.48 -0.61 22.38
CA LEU A 351 9.26 -0.64 21.16
C LEU A 351 9.96 0.71 20.93
N PRO A 352 11.27 0.72 20.60
CA PRO A 352 11.97 1.93 20.20
C PRO A 352 11.29 2.52 18.96
N ARG A 353 11.40 3.85 18.81
CA ARG A 353 10.88 4.56 17.63
C ARG A 353 11.57 4.05 16.37
N ASP A 354 10.78 3.82 15.32
CA ASP A 354 11.33 3.42 14.03
C ASP A 354 11.99 4.64 13.35
N GLU A 355 13.32 4.61 13.28
CA GLU A 355 14.11 5.72 12.73
C GLU A 355 13.82 5.95 11.25
N PHE A 356 13.49 4.90 10.49
CA PHE A 356 13.14 5.02 9.08
C PHE A 356 11.83 5.80 8.93
N CYS A 357 10.78 5.41 9.66
CA CYS A 357 9.49 6.10 9.61
C CYS A 357 9.60 7.57 10.04
N ALA A 358 10.36 7.85 11.12
CA ALA A 358 10.58 9.22 11.60
C ALA A 358 11.35 10.08 10.59
N ARG A 359 12.36 9.48 9.92
CA ARG A 359 13.11 10.16 8.85
C ARG A 359 12.19 10.47 7.67
N LYS A 360 11.37 9.51 7.24
CA LYS A 360 10.44 9.69 6.12
C LYS A 360 9.39 10.76 6.37
N LEU A 361 8.86 10.86 7.60
CA LEU A 361 8.00 11.98 7.98
C LEU A 361 8.72 13.32 7.78
N THR A 362 9.95 13.44 8.28
CA THR A 362 10.73 14.67 8.21
C THR A 362 11.05 15.04 6.77
N GLU A 363 11.51 14.09 5.96
CA GLU A 363 11.77 14.28 4.53
C GLU A 363 10.51 14.78 3.82
N SER A 364 9.34 14.15 4.06
CA SER A 364 8.09 14.47 3.37
C SER A 364 7.59 15.92 3.55
N LEU A 365 8.12 16.66 4.54
CA LEU A 365 7.81 18.06 4.79
C LEU A 365 8.52 19.01 3.81
N ASP A 366 9.55 18.56 3.10
CA ASP A 366 10.16 19.33 2.03
C ASP A 366 9.25 19.27 0.78
N PRO A 367 8.90 20.41 0.15
CA PRO A 367 8.14 20.42 -1.09
C PRO A 367 8.84 19.73 -2.27
N ASN A 368 10.14 19.44 -2.16
CA ASN A 368 10.90 18.70 -3.17
C ASN A 368 11.22 17.27 -2.73
N ALA A 369 10.64 16.78 -1.63
CA ALA A 369 10.87 15.41 -1.21
C ALA A 369 10.38 14.40 -2.25
N TRP A 370 11.12 13.30 -2.36
CA TRP A 370 10.72 12.08 -3.07
C TRP A 370 10.44 12.29 -4.57
N HIS A 371 11.46 12.80 -5.26
CA HIS A 371 11.42 12.97 -6.71
C HIS A 371 11.26 11.64 -7.46
N ASP A 372 11.88 10.59 -6.94
CA ASP A 372 11.80 9.22 -7.44
C ASP A 372 11.72 8.21 -6.27
N TRP A 373 11.61 6.94 -6.62
CA TRP A 373 11.55 5.86 -5.63
C TRP A 373 12.83 5.72 -4.78
N ARG A 374 14.00 6.12 -5.28
CA ARG A 374 15.28 5.98 -4.57
C ARG A 374 15.32 6.91 -3.37
N ASP A 375 14.93 8.17 -3.60
CA ASP A 375 14.80 9.16 -2.55
C ASP A 375 13.72 8.73 -1.55
N MET A 376 12.57 8.27 -2.05
CA MET A 376 11.46 7.78 -1.23
C MET A 376 11.86 6.62 -0.32
N LEU A 377 12.61 5.63 -0.81
CA LEU A 377 12.95 4.44 -0.03
C LEU A 377 14.33 4.52 0.63
N SER A 378 15.05 5.63 0.44
CA SER A 378 16.45 5.79 0.88
C SER A 378 17.36 4.65 0.40
N CYS A 379 17.20 4.20 -0.84
CA CYS A 379 17.99 3.12 -1.42
C CYS A 379 18.40 3.44 -2.85
N THR A 380 19.59 3.00 -3.25
CA THR A 380 20.14 3.23 -4.61
C THR A 380 20.00 2.03 -5.53
N ALA A 381 19.70 0.86 -4.97
CA ALA A 381 19.49 -0.40 -5.69
C ALA A 381 18.31 -1.15 -5.07
N LEU A 382 17.58 -1.89 -5.92
CA LEU A 382 16.48 -2.74 -5.48
C LEU A 382 17.02 -4.09 -4.98
N PRO A 383 16.56 -4.59 -3.83
CA PRO A 383 16.89 -5.93 -3.38
C PRO A 383 16.12 -6.99 -4.20
N GLU A 384 16.62 -8.23 -4.25
CA GLU A 384 15.82 -9.34 -4.76
C GLU A 384 14.69 -9.68 -3.78
N PRO A 385 13.51 -10.14 -4.27
CA PRO A 385 12.54 -10.81 -3.43
C PRO A 385 13.17 -12.06 -2.79
N ASP A 386 13.12 -12.13 -1.47
CA ASP A 386 13.74 -13.20 -0.68
C ASP A 386 12.69 -13.85 0.24
N PRO A 387 12.26 -15.10 -0.06
CA PRO A 387 11.28 -15.81 0.75
C PRO A 387 11.69 -16.02 2.21
N GLU A 388 12.99 -16.18 2.50
CA GLU A 388 13.49 -16.37 3.87
C GLU A 388 13.48 -15.05 4.66
N VAL A 389 13.84 -13.94 3.99
CA VAL A 389 13.67 -12.60 4.58
C VAL A 389 12.19 -12.32 4.81
N ARG A 390 11.32 -12.56 3.83
CA ARG A 390 9.87 -12.39 3.95
C ARG A 390 9.30 -13.18 5.13
N LEU A 391 9.65 -14.47 5.25
CA LEU A 391 9.18 -15.32 6.34
C LEU A 391 9.59 -14.79 7.72
N ARG A 392 10.87 -14.42 7.89
CA ARG A 392 11.36 -13.83 9.15
C ARG A 392 10.69 -12.50 9.47
N SER A 393 10.46 -11.66 8.46
CA SER A 393 9.74 -10.40 8.61
C SER A 393 8.29 -10.64 9.05
N LYS A 394 7.58 -11.61 8.45
CA LYS A 394 6.22 -11.99 8.87
C LYS A 394 6.15 -12.44 10.33
N GLN A 395 7.11 -13.26 10.76
CA GLN A 395 7.23 -13.69 12.15
C GLN A 395 7.41 -12.49 13.11
N LYS A 396 8.30 -11.56 12.76
CA LYS A 396 8.47 -10.31 13.52
C LYS A 396 7.17 -9.49 13.56
N LEU A 397 6.48 -9.36 12.43
CA LEU A 397 5.22 -8.63 12.33
C LEU A 397 4.10 -9.25 13.17
N ALA A 398 4.05 -10.59 13.31
CA ALA A 398 3.10 -11.25 14.19
C ALA A 398 3.28 -10.84 15.66
N TRP A 399 4.53 -10.79 16.15
CA TRP A 399 4.82 -10.28 17.50
C TRP A 399 4.47 -8.81 17.67
N LYS A 400 4.77 -7.99 16.66
CA LYS A 400 4.42 -6.57 16.64
C LYS A 400 2.90 -6.35 16.68
N GLU A 401 2.16 -7.11 15.88
CA GLU A 401 0.69 -7.10 15.88
C GLU A 401 0.12 -7.51 17.24
N LEU A 402 0.64 -8.59 17.84
CA LEU A 402 0.21 -9.04 19.16
C LEU A 402 0.43 -7.94 20.22
N LEU A 403 1.58 -7.27 20.19
CA LEU A 403 1.86 -6.12 21.05
C LEU A 403 0.83 -5.01 20.88
N TYR A 404 0.46 -4.66 19.65
CA TYR A 404 -0.54 -3.62 19.39
C TYR A 404 -1.96 -4.03 19.79
N ARG A 405 -2.32 -5.30 19.64
CA ARG A 405 -3.58 -5.84 20.19
C ARG A 405 -3.62 -5.74 21.72
N ILE A 406 -2.51 -6.03 22.40
CA ILE A 406 -2.41 -5.86 23.85
C ILE A 406 -2.48 -4.37 24.24
N ALA A 407 -1.85 -3.48 23.48
CA ALA A 407 -1.97 -2.03 23.69
C ALA A 407 -3.43 -1.58 23.66
N GLU A 408 -4.20 -2.08 22.69
CA GLU A 408 -5.65 -1.81 22.62
C GLU A 408 -6.42 -2.34 23.82
N MET A 409 -6.14 -3.57 24.27
CA MET A 409 -6.77 -4.13 25.47
C MET A 409 -6.51 -3.28 26.71
N ARG A 410 -5.23 -2.97 26.97
CA ARG A 410 -4.83 -2.17 28.13
C ARG A 410 -5.43 -0.77 28.07
N GLY A 411 -5.41 -0.13 26.89
CA GLY A 411 -6.06 1.16 26.69
C GLY A 411 -7.57 1.11 26.89
N TYR A 412 -8.25 0.03 26.45
CA TYR A 412 -9.69 -0.14 26.66
C TYR A 412 -10.02 -0.30 28.15
N LEU A 413 -9.27 -1.12 28.89
CA LEU A 413 -9.40 -1.26 30.33
C LEU A 413 -9.21 0.09 31.04
N SER A 414 -8.16 0.84 30.68
CA SER A 414 -7.91 2.18 31.25
C SER A 414 -9.08 3.14 31.01
N LYS A 415 -9.75 3.07 29.86
CA LYS A 415 -10.91 3.92 29.53
C LYS A 415 -12.20 3.49 30.22
N GLN A 416 -12.54 2.21 30.22
CA GLN A 416 -13.85 1.70 30.68
C GLN A 416 -13.92 1.51 32.19
N ALA A 417 -12.84 1.01 32.78
CA ALA A 417 -12.82 0.58 34.16
C ALA A 417 -12.08 1.59 35.07
N GLY A 418 -11.45 2.60 34.46
CA GLY A 418 -10.49 3.49 35.11
C GLY A 418 -9.15 2.80 35.36
N ALA A 419 -8.09 3.57 35.63
CA ALA A 419 -6.73 3.03 35.83
C ALA A 419 -6.57 2.03 37.01
N ALA A 420 -7.60 1.87 37.85
CA ALA A 420 -7.56 1.08 39.09
C ALA A 420 -8.42 -0.19 39.08
N ALA A 421 -9.20 -0.45 38.03
CA ALA A 421 -10.00 -1.67 37.94
C ALA A 421 -9.23 -2.75 37.18
N GLU A 422 -9.29 -3.98 37.71
CA GLU A 422 -8.60 -5.17 37.18
C GLU A 422 -7.06 -5.07 37.12
N PRO A 423 -6.38 -4.66 38.22
CA PRO A 423 -4.93 -4.42 38.23
C PRO A 423 -4.11 -5.67 37.91
N GLU A 424 -4.59 -6.86 38.30
CA GLU A 424 -3.92 -8.13 37.99
C GLU A 424 -3.94 -8.44 36.49
N VAL A 425 -5.08 -8.19 35.81
CA VAL A 425 -5.18 -8.40 34.35
C VAL A 425 -4.35 -7.36 33.61
N GLN A 426 -4.36 -6.09 34.04
CA GLN A 426 -3.50 -5.04 33.49
C GLN A 426 -2.00 -5.38 33.61
N SER A 427 -1.57 -5.93 34.74
CA SER A 427 -0.19 -6.34 34.98
C SER A 427 0.21 -7.51 34.07
N ASP A 428 -0.59 -8.57 34.02
CA ASP A 428 -0.32 -9.74 33.17
C ASP A 428 -0.25 -9.34 31.69
N LEU A 429 -1.17 -8.50 31.22
CA LEU A 429 -1.14 -7.99 29.84
C LEU A 429 0.15 -7.21 29.57
N TYR A 430 0.63 -6.40 30.52
CA TYR A 430 1.89 -5.69 30.34
C TYR A 430 3.09 -6.63 30.27
N ASP A 431 3.13 -7.69 31.09
CA ASP A 431 4.20 -8.69 31.04
C ASP A 431 4.23 -9.42 29.69
N TYR A 432 3.06 -9.78 29.14
CA TYR A 432 2.97 -10.35 27.80
C TYR A 432 3.36 -9.34 26.71
N ALA A 433 3.02 -8.06 26.86
CA ALA A 433 3.47 -7.02 25.95
C ALA A 433 5.00 -6.85 25.97
N ALA A 434 5.62 -6.87 27.15
CA ALA A 434 7.07 -6.80 27.30
C ALA A 434 7.75 -8.02 26.65
N TYR A 435 7.18 -9.21 26.80
CA TYR A 435 7.65 -10.41 26.11
C TYR A 435 7.53 -10.29 24.59
N ALA A 436 6.38 -9.83 24.07
CA ALA A 436 6.18 -9.61 22.64
C ALA A 436 7.14 -8.55 22.06
N ALA A 437 7.38 -7.45 22.80
CA ALA A 437 8.36 -6.42 22.43
C ALA A 437 9.77 -7.02 22.32
N MET A 438 10.17 -7.82 23.32
CA MET A 438 11.45 -8.53 23.31
C MET A 438 11.57 -9.46 22.11
N ARG A 439 10.54 -10.26 21.79
CA ARG A 439 10.54 -11.15 20.62
C ARG A 439 10.56 -10.41 19.29
N CYS A 440 9.98 -9.22 19.22
CA CYS A 440 10.04 -8.35 18.04
C CYS A 440 11.45 -7.77 17.82
N LEU A 441 12.15 -7.38 18.90
CA LEU A 441 13.51 -6.84 18.87
C LEU A 441 14.58 -7.93 18.69
N HIS A 442 14.31 -9.11 19.23
CA HIS A 442 15.21 -10.27 19.22
C HIS A 442 14.44 -11.50 18.73
N PRO A 443 14.15 -11.57 17.42
CA PRO A 443 13.40 -12.68 16.86
C PRO A 443 14.20 -13.97 16.96
N ASP A 444 13.53 -15.02 17.44
CA ASP A 444 14.02 -16.40 17.42
C ASP A 444 13.07 -17.25 16.57
N PRO A 445 13.43 -17.53 15.31
CA PRO A 445 12.61 -18.34 14.41
C PRO A 445 12.43 -19.78 14.89
N ALA A 446 13.37 -20.34 15.66
CA ALA A 446 13.35 -21.75 16.05
C ALA A 446 12.23 -22.07 17.06
N THR A 447 11.84 -21.08 17.86
CA THR A 447 10.80 -21.21 18.88
C THR A 447 9.56 -20.37 18.57
N HIS A 448 9.49 -19.77 17.37
CA HIS A 448 8.47 -18.77 17.04
C HIS A 448 7.05 -19.28 17.32
N ASP A 449 6.64 -20.37 16.66
CA ASP A 449 5.24 -20.82 16.67
C ASP A 449 4.80 -21.29 18.07
N GLU A 450 5.63 -22.08 18.76
CA GLU A 450 5.35 -22.56 20.12
C GLU A 450 5.27 -21.40 21.12
N ALA A 451 6.22 -20.46 21.07
CA ALA A 451 6.23 -19.32 21.96
C ALA A 451 5.04 -18.40 21.69
N PHE A 452 4.73 -18.15 20.41
CA PHE A 452 3.62 -17.28 20.01
C PHE A 452 2.27 -17.84 20.49
N GLU A 453 2.01 -19.12 20.26
CA GLU A 453 0.78 -19.78 20.72
C GLU A 453 0.69 -19.87 22.25
N THR A 454 1.82 -20.08 22.93
CA THR A 454 1.88 -20.08 24.40
C THR A 454 1.53 -18.69 24.95
N THR A 455 2.13 -17.63 24.41
CA THR A 455 1.83 -16.25 24.80
C THR A 455 0.37 -15.91 24.50
N ARG A 456 -0.14 -16.26 23.32
CA ARG A 456 -1.52 -16.05 22.92
C ARG A 456 -2.50 -16.72 23.88
N THR A 457 -2.24 -17.97 24.27
CA THR A 457 -3.04 -18.72 25.24
C THR A 457 -2.98 -18.08 26.64
N GLY A 458 -1.79 -17.62 27.04
CA GLY A 458 -1.58 -16.91 28.30
C GLY A 458 -2.39 -15.61 28.39
N ILE A 459 -2.44 -14.84 27.30
CA ILE A 459 -3.26 -13.61 27.20
C ILE A 459 -4.74 -13.95 27.35
N LEU A 460 -5.25 -14.96 26.62
CA LEU A 460 -6.64 -15.40 26.73
C LEU A 460 -7.00 -15.85 28.15
N ALA A 461 -6.08 -16.56 28.82
CA ALA A 461 -6.24 -16.96 30.22
C ALA A 461 -6.30 -15.74 31.16
N ALA A 462 -5.47 -14.71 30.94
CA ALA A 462 -5.51 -13.49 31.72
C ALA A 462 -6.84 -12.73 31.52
N VAL A 463 -7.25 -12.54 30.27
CA VAL A 463 -8.53 -11.91 29.90
C VAL A 463 -9.73 -12.64 30.49
N SER A 464 -9.68 -13.98 30.61
CA SER A 464 -10.77 -14.78 31.18
C SER A 464 -11.09 -14.50 32.66
N ARG A 465 -10.19 -13.79 33.36
CA ARG A 465 -10.37 -13.43 34.77
C ARG A 465 -11.10 -12.10 34.96
N LEU A 466 -11.40 -11.37 33.89
CA LEU A 466 -12.19 -10.13 33.96
C LEU A 466 -13.58 -10.41 34.52
N ALA A 467 -14.06 -9.55 35.41
CA ALA A 467 -15.37 -9.74 36.04
C ALA A 467 -16.55 -9.52 35.07
N ASP A 468 -16.37 -8.65 34.07
CA ASP A 468 -17.39 -8.32 33.07
C ASP A 468 -17.31 -9.28 31.87
N ALA A 469 -18.36 -10.09 31.68
CA ALA A 469 -18.45 -11.06 30.60
C ALA A 469 -18.49 -10.43 29.19
N GLU A 470 -19.04 -9.23 29.03
CA GLU A 470 -19.06 -8.52 27.75
C GLU A 470 -17.64 -8.02 27.41
N MET A 471 -16.94 -7.48 28.40
CA MET A 471 -15.55 -7.05 28.28
C MET A 471 -14.63 -8.23 27.96
N GLN A 472 -14.81 -9.34 28.67
CA GLN A 472 -14.11 -10.59 28.42
C GLN A 472 -14.29 -11.04 26.97
N ALA A 473 -15.54 -11.13 26.49
CA ALA A 473 -15.83 -11.57 25.13
C ALA A 473 -15.20 -10.66 24.06
N LYS A 474 -15.28 -9.33 24.25
CA LYS A 474 -14.65 -8.34 23.36
C LYS A 474 -13.14 -8.50 23.29
N MET A 475 -12.47 -8.71 24.42
CA MET A 475 -11.02 -8.89 24.48
C MET A 475 -10.58 -10.26 23.96
N SER A 476 -11.31 -11.33 24.23
CA SER A 476 -11.00 -12.64 23.63
C SER A 476 -11.09 -12.57 22.10
N SER A 477 -12.13 -11.90 21.57
CA SER A 477 -12.28 -11.67 20.12
C SER A 477 -11.11 -10.91 19.52
N MET A 478 -10.48 -9.97 20.24
CA MET A 478 -9.27 -9.27 19.78
C MET A 478 -8.07 -10.18 19.57
N ILE A 479 -8.04 -11.39 20.15
CA ILE A 479 -6.93 -12.33 19.95
C ILE A 479 -7.30 -13.41 18.95
N GLU A 480 -8.58 -13.76 18.88
CA GLU A 480 -9.07 -14.87 18.08
C GLU A 480 -9.48 -14.46 16.67
N VAL A 481 -9.92 -13.20 16.49
CA VAL A 481 -10.51 -12.72 15.24
C VAL A 481 -9.68 -11.55 14.68
N PRO A 482 -9.11 -11.69 13.47
CA PRO A 482 -8.49 -10.58 12.75
C PRO A 482 -9.46 -9.40 12.55
N GLY A 483 -8.95 -8.17 12.50
CA GLY A 483 -9.79 -6.99 12.24
C GLY A 483 -10.72 -6.56 13.38
N THR A 484 -10.70 -7.23 14.53
CA THR A 484 -11.40 -6.74 15.74
C THR A 484 -10.61 -5.57 16.36
N TYR A 485 -11.32 -4.60 16.93
CA TYR A 485 -10.77 -3.42 17.60
C TYR A 485 -11.62 -3.04 18.83
N LEU A 486 -10.98 -2.43 19.84
CA LEU A 486 -11.64 -2.01 21.09
C LEU A 486 -11.70 -0.49 21.24
N LEU A 487 -10.67 0.20 20.76
CA LEU A 487 -10.48 1.64 20.95
C LEU A 487 -10.91 2.47 19.74
N GLU A 488 -11.11 1.84 18.59
CA GLU A 488 -11.62 2.51 17.40
C GLU A 488 -13.15 2.60 17.41
N PRO A 489 -13.75 3.74 17.04
CA PRO A 489 -15.20 3.87 16.93
C PRO A 489 -15.69 3.24 15.63
N LYS A 490 -16.69 2.36 15.75
CA LYS A 490 -17.57 1.95 14.63
C LYS A 490 -18.30 3.14 14.01
#